data_AF-A0A7W4B1H2-F1
#
_entry.id   AF-A0A7W4B1H2-F1
#
_cell.length_a   1.000
_cell.length_b   1.000
_cell.length_c   1.000
_cell.angle_alpha   90.00
_cell.angle_beta   90.00
_cell.angle_gamma   90.00
#
_symmetry.space_group_name_H-M   'P 1'
#
loop_
_entity.id
_entity.type
_entity.pdbx_description
1 polymer ?
#
loop_
_entity_poly.entity_id
_entity_poly.type
_entity_poly.pdbx_seq_one_letter_code
_entity_poly.pdbx_strand_id
1 'polypeptide(L)'
;MLEINYSIGDLKTSMLVVEDHHFYLLTEVWVKAEELSIGDKIVACSDAVAEIDKINKVEDSHHCQDLKISHNHNYFVTTTRPAFHDMLCDRAPIDKLELMAYELANRPSNYPDGRLTGYHGGPWVAAKYLHRDPDKEVIGWGRANDSMCAEDAAVSDLRQKLGDAIVLHRSNVTISHAYLRKYTKKGRFVNTMSPCIHCRDNYGSALNDLTVGVSNLAKDGRDYLPPVEESS
;
A
#
# COMPACT_ATOMS: atom_id res chain seq x y z
N MET A 1 -29.26 19.15 1.51
CA MET A 1 -27.84 19.07 1.10
C MET A 1 -27.09 20.21 1.76
N LEU A 2 -25.81 20.01 2.09
CA LEU A 2 -24.99 20.99 2.76
C LEU A 2 -23.78 21.35 1.89
N GLU A 3 -23.50 22.64 1.78
CA GLU A 3 -22.21 23.15 1.32
C GLU A 3 -21.35 23.46 2.54
N ILE A 4 -20.24 22.74 2.68
CA ILE A 4 -19.31 22.86 3.79
C ILE A 4 -18.03 23.50 3.27
N ASN A 5 -17.69 24.67 3.79
CA ASN A 5 -16.43 25.36 3.54
C ASN A 5 -15.49 25.08 4.69
N TYR A 6 -14.23 24.80 4.38
CA TYR A 6 -13.23 24.45 5.37
C TYR A 6 -11.83 24.85 4.95
N SER A 7 -10.95 24.95 5.93
CA SER A 7 -9.56 25.38 5.75
C SER A 7 -8.56 24.35 6.27
N ILE A 8 -7.50 24.09 5.48
CA ILE A 8 -6.36 23.25 5.86
C ILE A 8 -5.09 24.09 5.74
N GLY A 9 -4.56 24.57 6.87
CA GLY A 9 -3.50 25.57 6.86
C GLY A 9 -3.96 26.82 6.10
N ASP A 10 -3.22 27.22 5.06
CA ASP A 10 -3.57 28.37 4.22
C ASP A 10 -4.57 28.03 3.09
N LEU A 11 -4.86 26.74 2.86
CA LEU A 11 -5.76 26.31 1.82
C LEU A 11 -7.22 26.47 2.27
N LYS A 12 -8.04 27.17 1.48
CA LYS A 12 -9.49 27.28 1.67
C LYS A 12 -10.22 26.58 0.53
N THR A 13 -11.17 25.71 0.85
CA THR A 13 -11.93 24.96 -0.14
C THR A 13 -13.33 24.64 0.37
N SER A 14 -14.15 23.98 -0.46
CA SER A 14 -15.52 23.60 -0.12
C SER A 14 -15.92 22.25 -0.70
N MET A 15 -16.94 21.64 -0.11
CA MET A 15 -17.55 20.40 -0.58
C MET A 15 -19.08 20.46 -0.47
N LEU A 16 -19.77 19.78 -1.38
CA LEU A 16 -21.22 19.55 -1.32
C LEU A 16 -21.46 18.12 -0.85
N VAL A 17 -22.22 17.96 0.22
CA VAL A 17 -22.50 16.65 0.83
C VAL A 17 -23.96 16.50 1.22
N VAL A 18 -24.44 15.26 1.19
CA VAL A 18 -25.75 14.91 1.76
C VAL A 18 -25.69 15.00 3.28
N GLU A 19 -26.83 15.26 3.91
CA GLU A 19 -26.96 15.45 5.37
C GLU A 19 -26.47 14.24 6.18
N ASP A 20 -26.64 13.03 5.61
CA ASP A 20 -26.23 11.76 6.22
C ASP A 20 -24.76 11.37 5.93
N HIS A 21 -24.00 12.21 5.23
CA HIS A 21 -22.58 11.94 4.98
C HIS A 21 -21.80 12.01 6.30
N HIS A 22 -20.88 11.08 6.54
CA HIS A 22 -20.17 10.98 7.82
C HIS A 22 -18.78 11.61 7.73
N PHE A 23 -18.42 12.39 8.74
CA PHE A 23 -17.12 13.01 8.92
C PHE A 23 -16.45 12.49 10.18
N TYR A 24 -15.13 12.39 10.15
CA TYR A 24 -14.33 12.03 11.31
C TYR A 24 -13.74 13.29 11.94
N LEU A 25 -14.19 13.63 13.14
CA LEU A 25 -13.68 14.77 13.89
C LEU A 25 -12.29 14.48 14.48
N LEU A 26 -11.54 15.54 14.75
CA LEU A 26 -10.27 15.51 15.49
C LEU A 26 -10.45 14.95 16.90
N THR A 27 -11.65 15.06 17.47
CA THR A 27 -12.03 14.43 18.75
C THR A 27 -12.29 12.92 18.63
N GLU A 28 -11.95 12.31 17.49
CA GLU A 28 -12.09 10.88 17.20
C GLU A 28 -13.55 10.39 17.17
N VAL A 29 -14.49 11.28 16.88
CA VAL A 29 -15.92 10.98 16.80
C VAL A 29 -16.39 11.07 15.35
N TRP A 30 -17.17 10.09 14.93
CA TRP A 30 -17.91 10.14 13.66
C TRP A 30 -19.20 10.92 13.87
N VAL A 31 -19.40 11.95 13.04
CA VAL A 31 -20.60 12.78 13.06
C VAL A 31 -21.18 12.89 11.67
N LYS A 32 -22.49 13.07 11.59
CA LYS A 32 -23.14 13.35 10.31
C LYS A 32 -22.87 14.78 9.88
N ALA A 33 -22.99 15.03 8.58
CA ALA A 33 -22.84 16.37 8.02
C ALA A 33 -23.81 17.37 8.65
N GLU A 34 -25.04 16.93 8.96
CA GLU A 34 -26.05 17.76 9.64
C GLU A 34 -25.72 18.11 11.10
N GLU A 35 -24.82 17.35 11.73
CA GLU A 35 -24.41 17.53 13.12
C GLU A 35 -23.13 18.38 13.24
N LEU A 36 -22.47 18.68 12.12
CA LEU A 36 -21.27 19.53 12.10
C LEU A 36 -21.60 20.97 12.49
N SER A 37 -20.66 21.57 13.22
CA SER A 37 -20.70 22.96 13.65
C SER A 37 -19.52 23.76 13.09
N ILE A 38 -19.69 25.07 12.96
CA ILE A 38 -18.59 25.97 12.61
C ILE A 38 -17.53 25.93 13.71
N GLY A 39 -16.26 25.79 13.32
CA GLY A 39 -15.12 25.59 14.21
C GLY A 39 -14.82 24.11 14.50
N ASP A 40 -15.67 23.18 14.06
CA ASP A 40 -15.34 21.76 14.12
C ASP A 40 -14.10 21.46 13.29
N LYS A 41 -13.30 20.52 13.77
CA LYS A 41 -12.05 20.11 13.12
C LYS A 41 -12.23 18.70 12.61
N ILE A 42 -12.24 18.52 11.29
CA ILE A 42 -12.30 17.22 10.64
C ILE A 42 -10.88 16.78 10.22
N VAL A 43 -10.64 15.49 10.27
CA VAL A 43 -9.34 14.90 9.89
C VAL A 43 -9.38 14.52 8.42
N ALA A 44 -8.48 15.08 7.62
CA ALA A 44 -8.30 14.70 6.21
C ALA A 44 -7.50 13.39 6.08
N CYS A 45 -7.49 12.78 4.89
CA CYS A 45 -6.75 11.54 4.61
C CYS A 45 -5.22 11.63 4.82
N SER A 46 -4.68 12.84 4.87
CA SER A 46 -3.26 13.14 5.11
C SER A 46 -2.95 13.45 6.58
N ASP A 47 -3.90 13.20 7.50
CA ASP A 47 -3.88 13.64 8.90
C ASP A 47 -3.87 15.16 9.10
N ALA A 48 -4.03 15.91 8.01
CA ALA A 48 -4.18 17.35 8.07
C ALA A 48 -5.53 17.70 8.70
N VAL A 49 -5.51 18.73 9.56
CA VAL A 49 -6.73 19.21 10.24
C VAL A 49 -7.41 20.23 9.34
N ALA A 50 -8.65 19.94 8.98
CA ALA A 50 -9.55 20.83 8.28
C ALA A 50 -10.50 21.47 9.29
N GLU A 51 -10.46 22.80 9.45
CA GLU A 51 -11.40 23.53 10.30
C GLU A 51 -12.61 23.96 9.47
N ILE A 52 -13.82 23.67 9.95
CA ILE A 52 -15.06 24.04 9.30
C ILE A 52 -15.30 25.54 9.47
N ASP A 53 -15.21 26.28 8.38
CA ASP A 53 -15.36 27.74 8.37
C ASP A 53 -16.83 28.15 8.23
N LYS A 54 -17.61 27.40 7.43
CA LYS A 54 -18.99 27.75 7.09
C LYS A 54 -19.80 26.55 6.61
N ILE A 55 -21.06 26.46 7.03
CA ILE A 55 -22.02 25.45 6.59
C ILE A 55 -23.26 26.17 6.05
N ASN A 56 -23.62 25.92 4.79
CA ASN A 56 -24.83 26.45 4.15
C ASN A 56 -25.77 25.32 3.77
N LYS A 57 -27.08 25.51 3.98
CA LYS A 57 -28.09 24.62 3.39
C LYS A 57 -28.31 25.01 1.94
N VAL A 58 -28.28 24.02 1.05
CA VAL A 58 -28.54 24.19 -0.39
C VAL A 58 -29.82 23.45 -0.73
N GLU A 59 -30.77 24.16 -1.34
CA GLU A 59 -32.11 23.63 -1.69
C GLU A 59 -32.12 22.88 -3.03
N ASP A 60 -31.13 23.13 -3.88
CA ASP A 60 -31.04 22.53 -5.21
C ASP A 60 -30.61 21.05 -5.16
N SER A 61 -31.24 20.24 -6.01
CA SER A 61 -30.87 18.84 -6.18
C SER A 61 -29.61 18.73 -7.03
N HIS A 62 -28.50 18.32 -6.41
CA HIS A 62 -27.28 17.96 -7.12
C HIS A 62 -27.15 16.44 -7.23
N HIS A 63 -26.53 15.96 -8.31
CA HIS A 63 -26.18 14.55 -8.44
C HIS A 63 -25.05 14.20 -7.46
N CYS A 64 -25.36 13.41 -6.44
CA CYS A 64 -24.38 12.83 -5.52
C CYS A 64 -23.96 11.44 -5.96
N GLN A 65 -22.72 11.07 -5.67
CA GLN A 65 -22.17 9.74 -5.90
C GLN A 65 -21.41 9.28 -4.66
N ASP A 66 -21.65 8.04 -4.25
CA ASP A 66 -20.89 7.41 -3.15
C ASP A 66 -19.73 6.60 -3.71
N LEU A 67 -18.56 6.71 -3.07
CA LEU A 67 -17.37 5.96 -3.42
C LEU A 67 -17.05 4.94 -2.31
N LYS A 68 -16.88 3.67 -2.69
CA LYS A 68 -16.38 2.62 -1.78
C LYS A 68 -14.89 2.42 -2.03
N ILE A 69 -14.07 2.94 -1.12
CA ILE A 69 -12.60 2.96 -1.25
C ILE A 69 -12.00 1.88 -0.37
N SER A 70 -10.98 1.15 -0.86
CA SER A 70 -10.22 0.18 -0.05
C SER A 70 -9.35 0.90 1.00
N HIS A 71 -8.92 0.17 2.05
CA HIS A 71 -8.08 0.68 3.15
C HIS A 71 -8.86 1.40 4.28
N ASN A 72 -8.77 2.72 4.39
CA ASN A 72 -9.34 3.52 5.48
C ASN A 72 -10.73 4.09 5.16
N HIS A 73 -11.29 3.77 3.98
CA HIS A 73 -12.61 4.22 3.51
C HIS A 73 -12.79 5.76 3.47
N ASN A 74 -11.69 6.51 3.60
CA ASN A 74 -11.68 7.97 3.64
C ASN A 74 -11.20 8.51 2.28
N TYR A 75 -11.69 9.68 1.89
CA TYR A 75 -11.20 10.41 0.71
C TYR A 75 -11.16 11.90 0.96
N PHE A 76 -10.25 12.58 0.26
CA PHE A 76 -10.14 14.03 0.28
C PHE A 76 -10.73 14.61 -1.01
N VAL A 77 -11.68 15.53 -0.89
CA VAL A 77 -12.31 16.23 -2.01
C VAL A 77 -11.89 17.69 -1.98
N THR A 78 -11.15 18.13 -2.99
CA THR A 78 -10.72 19.52 -3.10
C THR A 78 -10.95 20.06 -4.50
N THR A 79 -11.26 21.36 -4.59
CA THR A 79 -11.34 22.09 -5.85
C THR A 79 -9.97 22.56 -6.36
N THR A 80 -8.94 22.50 -5.51
CA THR A 80 -7.56 22.92 -5.82
C THR A 80 -6.67 21.74 -6.16
N ARG A 81 -5.75 21.93 -7.12
CA ARG A 81 -4.75 20.93 -7.46
C ARG A 81 -3.68 20.90 -6.35
N PRO A 82 -3.48 19.78 -5.64
CA PRO A 82 -2.63 19.78 -4.47
C PRO A 82 -1.14 19.76 -4.85
N ALA A 83 -0.26 20.19 -3.93
CA ALA A 83 1.19 20.23 -4.16
C ALA A 83 1.77 18.80 -4.20
N PHE A 84 2.89 18.61 -4.91
CA PHE A 84 3.41 17.31 -5.40
C PHE A 84 3.53 16.16 -4.36
N HIS A 85 3.49 16.42 -3.05
CA HIS A 85 3.50 15.40 -2.00
C HIS A 85 2.12 14.79 -1.68
N ASP A 86 1.03 15.44 -2.13
CA ASP A 86 -0.34 14.93 -2.07
C ASP A 86 -0.73 14.12 -3.33
N MET A 87 0.21 13.90 -4.27
CA MET A 87 -0.01 13.18 -5.54
C MET A 87 0.32 11.69 -5.49
N LEU A 88 0.27 11.03 -4.33
CA LEU A 88 0.59 9.60 -4.22
C LEU A 88 -0.58 8.69 -4.65
N CYS A 89 -1.23 9.00 -5.77
CA CYS A 89 -1.95 7.99 -6.54
C CYS A 89 -0.95 7.25 -7.41
N ASP A 90 -0.30 6.23 -6.84
CA ASP A 90 0.63 5.40 -7.59
C ASP A 90 -0.13 4.65 -8.70
N ARG A 91 0.31 4.80 -9.95
CA ARG A 91 -0.11 3.88 -11.03
C ARG A 91 0.47 2.50 -10.72
N ALA A 92 -0.34 1.47 -10.91
CA ALA A 92 0.11 0.09 -10.79
C ALA A 92 1.31 -0.16 -11.73
N PRO A 93 2.41 -0.79 -11.25
CA PRO A 93 3.55 -1.15 -12.08
C PRO A 93 3.14 -2.08 -13.23
N ILE A 94 3.82 -1.96 -14.39
CA ILE A 94 3.62 -2.85 -15.54
C ILE A 94 4.41 -4.16 -15.37
N ASP A 95 5.59 -4.09 -14.73
CA ASP A 95 6.37 -5.29 -14.43
C ASP A 95 5.59 -6.19 -13.46
N LYS A 96 5.36 -7.44 -13.87
CA LYS A 96 4.51 -8.38 -13.09
C LYS A 96 5.06 -8.65 -11.69
N LEU A 97 6.39 -8.60 -11.53
CA LEU A 97 7.04 -8.85 -10.25
C LEU A 97 6.90 -7.65 -9.30
N GLU A 98 6.95 -6.42 -9.82
CA GLU A 98 6.58 -5.21 -9.09
C GLU A 98 5.06 -5.02 -8.92
N LEU A 99 4.24 -5.56 -9.81
CA LEU A 99 2.79 -5.48 -9.72
C LEU A 99 2.25 -6.28 -8.54
N MET A 100 2.75 -7.51 -8.35
CA MET A 100 2.45 -8.32 -7.15
C MET A 100 2.72 -7.51 -5.89
N ALA A 101 3.79 -6.73 -5.95
CA ALA A 101 4.20 -5.89 -4.87
C ALA A 101 3.16 -4.79 -4.58
N TYR A 102 2.82 -4.03 -5.61
CA TYR A 102 1.79 -3.02 -5.54
C TYR A 102 0.43 -3.58 -5.06
N GLU A 103 -0.01 -4.73 -5.56
CA GLU A 103 -1.31 -5.33 -5.22
C GLU A 103 -1.39 -5.78 -3.77
N LEU A 104 -0.34 -6.44 -3.26
CA LEU A 104 -0.26 -6.85 -1.85
C LEU A 104 -0.24 -5.65 -0.91
N ALA A 105 0.47 -4.57 -1.28
CA ALA A 105 0.41 -3.32 -0.52
C ALA A 105 -1.04 -2.78 -0.45
N ASN A 106 -1.77 -2.84 -1.57
CA ASN A 106 -3.06 -2.20 -1.75
C ASN A 106 -4.27 -3.09 -1.45
N ARG A 107 -4.04 -4.30 -0.93
CA ARG A 107 -5.11 -5.22 -0.56
C ARG A 107 -5.90 -4.61 0.62
N PRO A 108 -7.23 -4.42 0.49
CA PRO A 108 -8.02 -3.86 1.59
C PRO A 108 -7.94 -4.79 2.78
N SER A 109 -7.94 -4.29 4.02
CA SER A 109 -7.90 -5.13 5.23
C SER A 109 -9.16 -5.99 5.40
N ASN A 110 -10.26 -5.60 4.77
CA ASN A 110 -11.57 -6.26 4.83
C ASN A 110 -12.18 -6.45 3.44
N TYR A 111 -12.93 -7.52 3.27
CA TYR A 111 -13.85 -7.72 2.15
C TYR A 111 -15.07 -6.81 2.28
N PRO A 112 -15.84 -6.59 1.19
CA PRO A 112 -17.05 -5.76 1.22
C PRO A 112 -18.11 -6.16 2.24
N ASP A 113 -18.06 -7.42 2.71
CA ASP A 113 -18.94 -8.03 3.72
C ASP A 113 -18.35 -8.01 5.14
N GLY A 114 -17.22 -7.31 5.34
CA GLY A 114 -16.57 -7.16 6.64
C GLY A 114 -15.64 -8.30 7.04
N ARG A 115 -15.51 -9.37 6.25
CA ARG A 115 -14.55 -10.44 6.54
C ARG A 115 -13.11 -9.94 6.38
N LEU A 116 -12.22 -10.27 7.31
CA LEU A 116 -10.79 -9.96 7.20
C LEU A 116 -10.22 -10.59 5.91
N THR A 117 -9.41 -9.82 5.16
CA THR A 117 -8.68 -10.32 3.98
C THR A 117 -7.30 -10.87 4.33
N GLY A 118 -6.91 -10.79 5.62
CA GLY A 118 -5.62 -11.23 6.14
C GLY A 118 -4.73 -10.07 6.62
N TYR A 119 -3.58 -10.43 7.19
CA TYR A 119 -2.56 -9.47 7.66
C TYR A 119 -1.62 -9.06 6.52
N HIS A 120 -1.78 -7.84 6.02
CA HIS A 120 -0.95 -7.28 4.93
C HIS A 120 0.21 -6.37 5.42
N GLY A 121 0.32 -6.15 6.74
CA GLY A 121 1.24 -5.20 7.38
C GLY A 121 2.63 -5.74 7.74
N GLY A 122 3.25 -6.52 6.86
CA GLY A 122 4.60 -7.05 7.08
C GLY A 122 5.47 -6.86 5.85
N PRO A 123 6.81 -6.89 6.00
CA PRO A 123 7.68 -6.82 4.85
C PRO A 123 7.41 -8.07 4.02
N TRP A 124 6.93 -7.89 2.79
CA TRP A 124 6.74 -8.98 1.85
C TRP A 124 7.66 -8.80 0.65
N VAL A 125 7.89 -9.91 -0.02
CA VAL A 125 8.79 -10.06 -1.16
C VAL A 125 8.06 -10.89 -2.21
N ALA A 126 8.34 -10.62 -3.48
CA ALA A 126 7.91 -11.46 -4.58
C ALA A 126 9.12 -12.14 -5.23
N ALA A 127 8.94 -13.38 -5.70
CA ALA A 127 9.95 -14.18 -6.37
C ALA A 127 9.37 -14.71 -7.70
N LYS A 128 10.10 -14.53 -8.79
CA LYS A 128 9.71 -14.95 -10.15
C LYS A 128 10.62 -16.05 -10.64
N TYR A 129 10.03 -17.14 -11.10
CA TYR A 129 10.75 -18.17 -11.86
C TYR A 129 10.97 -17.71 -13.30
N LEU A 130 12.22 -17.78 -13.75
CA LEU A 130 12.65 -17.41 -15.09
C LEU A 130 12.59 -18.65 -15.98
N HIS A 131 11.48 -18.81 -16.69
CA HIS A 131 11.33 -19.84 -17.71
C HIS A 131 11.80 -19.31 -19.09
N ARG A 132 12.24 -20.20 -19.98
CA ARG A 132 12.66 -19.83 -21.35
C ARG A 132 11.52 -19.22 -22.18
N ASP A 133 10.30 -19.63 -21.86
CA ASP A 133 9.05 -19.10 -22.40
C ASP A 133 8.48 -18.10 -21.37
N PRO A 134 8.43 -16.79 -21.67
CA PRO A 134 7.96 -15.74 -20.76
C PRO A 134 6.51 -15.93 -20.28
N ASP A 135 5.67 -16.62 -21.06
CA ASP A 135 4.28 -16.88 -20.69
C ASP A 135 4.14 -17.98 -19.63
N LYS A 136 5.23 -18.69 -19.34
CA LYS A 136 5.32 -19.71 -18.28
C LYS A 136 6.07 -19.21 -17.04
N GLU A 137 6.34 -17.91 -16.95
CA GLU A 137 6.86 -17.32 -15.72
C GLU A 137 5.84 -17.46 -14.59
N VAL A 138 6.29 -17.94 -13.44
CA VAL A 138 5.46 -18.10 -12.24
C VAL A 138 5.98 -17.17 -11.15
N ILE A 139 5.07 -16.50 -10.46
CA ILE A 139 5.39 -15.58 -9.37
C ILE A 139 4.89 -16.16 -8.05
N GLY A 140 5.84 -16.42 -7.16
CA GLY A 140 5.61 -16.65 -5.74
C GLY A 140 5.71 -15.34 -4.97
N TRP A 141 5.09 -15.29 -3.79
CA TRP A 141 5.21 -14.16 -2.89
C TRP A 141 5.12 -14.63 -1.44
N GLY A 142 5.69 -13.85 -0.54
CA GLY A 142 5.77 -14.25 0.85
C GLY A 142 5.98 -13.08 1.77
N ARG A 143 5.49 -13.22 3.00
CA ARG A 143 5.60 -12.23 4.07
C ARG A 143 6.50 -12.78 5.16
N ALA A 144 7.32 -11.93 5.75
CA ALA A 144 8.05 -12.32 6.95
C ALA A 144 7.06 -12.58 8.11
N ASN A 145 7.38 -13.59 8.92
CA ASN A 145 6.71 -13.90 10.18
C ASN A 145 7.78 -14.34 11.20
N ASP A 146 7.35 -14.80 12.37
CA ASP A 146 8.28 -15.21 13.43
C ASP A 146 9.14 -16.42 13.07
N SER A 147 8.72 -17.24 12.10
CA SER A 147 9.40 -18.48 11.73
C SER A 147 10.20 -18.40 10.42
N MET A 148 9.94 -17.42 9.56
CA MET A 148 10.49 -17.38 8.21
C MET A 148 10.59 -15.94 7.68
N CYS A 149 11.66 -15.66 6.91
CA CYS A 149 11.80 -14.36 6.26
C CYS A 149 10.93 -14.26 4.99
N ALA A 150 10.71 -13.03 4.51
CA ALA A 150 9.85 -12.79 3.35
C ALA A 150 10.38 -13.45 2.05
N GLU A 151 11.71 -13.52 1.90
CA GLU A 151 12.36 -14.14 0.74
C GLU A 151 12.16 -15.66 0.73
N ASP A 152 12.40 -16.31 1.87
CA ASP A 152 12.16 -17.74 2.06
C ASP A 152 10.68 -18.08 1.85
N ALA A 153 9.79 -17.26 2.41
CA ALA A 153 8.35 -17.42 2.22
C ALA A 153 7.96 -17.32 0.74
N ALA A 154 8.53 -16.34 0.01
CA ALA A 154 8.26 -16.14 -1.41
C ALA A 154 8.77 -17.28 -2.28
N VAL A 155 9.94 -17.85 -1.94
CA VAL A 155 10.46 -19.00 -2.66
C VAL A 155 9.76 -20.30 -2.28
N SER A 156 9.32 -20.46 -1.03
CA SER A 156 8.48 -21.59 -0.63
C SER A 156 7.16 -21.59 -1.41
N ASP A 157 6.50 -20.44 -1.51
CA ASP A 157 5.28 -20.28 -2.32
C ASP A 157 5.55 -20.54 -3.81
N LEU A 158 6.69 -20.07 -4.33
CA LEU A 158 7.11 -20.34 -5.71
C LEU A 158 7.32 -21.84 -5.98
N ARG A 159 7.99 -22.57 -5.05
CA ARG A 159 8.17 -24.03 -5.13
C ARG A 159 6.83 -24.74 -5.14
N GLN A 160 5.93 -24.37 -4.24
CA GLN A 160 4.60 -24.98 -4.16
C GLN A 160 3.81 -24.81 -5.46
N LYS A 161 3.93 -23.66 -6.13
CA LYS A 161 3.23 -23.38 -7.40
C LYS A 161 3.81 -24.13 -8.60
N LEU A 162 5.13 -24.35 -8.62
CA LEU A 162 5.83 -25.04 -9.72
C LEU A 162 5.84 -26.56 -9.57
N GLY A 163 5.71 -27.04 -8.33
CA GLY A 163 5.85 -28.46 -7.98
C GLY A 163 7.31 -28.93 -7.94
N ASP A 164 7.52 -30.13 -7.41
CA ASP A 164 8.85 -30.67 -7.09
C ASP A 164 9.72 -30.99 -8.32
N ALA A 165 9.15 -31.00 -9.52
CA ALA A 165 9.87 -31.30 -10.75
C ALA A 165 10.81 -30.17 -11.20
N ILE A 166 10.62 -28.95 -10.71
CA ILE A 166 11.43 -27.78 -11.08
C ILE A 166 12.36 -27.43 -9.94
N VAL A 167 13.66 -27.67 -10.15
CA VAL A 167 14.70 -27.31 -9.18
C VAL A 167 14.98 -25.82 -9.28
N LEU A 168 14.62 -25.07 -8.24
CA LEU A 168 14.93 -23.65 -8.13
C LEU A 168 16.39 -23.44 -7.72
N HIS A 169 17.09 -22.55 -8.42
CA HIS A 169 18.48 -22.18 -8.17
C HIS A 169 18.71 -20.69 -8.47
N ARG A 170 19.90 -20.18 -8.16
CA ARG A 170 20.16 -18.72 -8.24
C ARG A 170 19.92 -18.13 -9.63
N SER A 171 20.21 -18.83 -10.72
CA SER A 171 20.05 -18.28 -12.08
C SER A 171 18.64 -18.38 -12.67
N ASN A 172 17.71 -19.14 -12.06
CA ASN A 172 16.34 -19.26 -12.55
C ASN A 172 15.29 -18.58 -11.65
N VAL A 173 15.73 -17.79 -10.65
CA VAL A 173 14.83 -17.01 -9.78
C VAL A 173 15.28 -15.55 -9.71
N THR A 174 14.32 -14.64 -9.89
CA THR A 174 14.46 -13.20 -9.62
C THR A 174 13.60 -12.81 -8.44
N ILE A 175 14.15 -12.02 -7.50
CA ILE A 175 13.45 -11.61 -6.28
C ILE A 175 13.32 -10.09 -6.29
N SER A 176 12.14 -9.58 -5.90
CA SER A 176 11.86 -8.15 -5.78
C SER A 176 11.58 -7.74 -4.35
N HIS A 177 12.31 -6.71 -3.92
CA HIS A 177 12.12 -6.02 -2.64
C HIS A 177 11.39 -4.68 -2.78
N ALA A 178 10.66 -4.48 -3.89
CA ALA A 178 10.00 -3.21 -4.21
C ALA A 178 9.10 -2.68 -3.08
N TYR A 179 8.45 -3.57 -2.29
CA TYR A 179 7.68 -3.18 -1.12
C TYR A 179 8.42 -2.23 -0.17
N LEU A 180 9.59 -2.69 0.24
CA LEU A 180 10.39 -2.15 1.32
C LEU A 180 11.12 -0.87 0.92
N ARG A 181 11.23 -0.64 -0.38
CA ARG A 181 11.93 0.50 -0.96
C ARG A 181 10.97 1.58 -1.44
N LYS A 182 9.86 1.19 -2.08
CA LYS A 182 8.91 2.11 -2.71
C LYS A 182 7.69 2.41 -1.84
N TYR A 183 7.18 1.43 -1.09
CA TYR A 183 5.86 1.53 -0.46
C TYR A 183 5.90 1.73 1.06
N THR A 184 6.88 1.18 1.77
CA THR A 184 7.09 1.42 3.21
C THR A 184 7.52 2.86 3.52
N LYS A 185 8.35 3.48 2.66
CA LYS A 185 8.78 4.89 2.80
C LYS A 185 7.65 5.92 2.62
N LYS A 186 6.52 5.50 2.06
CA LYS A 186 5.33 6.33 1.82
C LYS A 186 4.32 6.21 2.97
N GLY A 187 4.81 6.06 4.21
CA GLY A 187 3.97 6.00 5.42
C GLY A 187 3.32 4.65 5.72
N ARG A 188 3.76 3.54 5.10
CA ARG A 188 3.19 2.21 5.37
C ARG A 188 4.01 1.46 6.43
N PHE A 189 3.36 1.12 7.54
CA PHE A 189 3.99 0.49 8.69
C PHE A 189 4.41 -0.97 8.41
N VAL A 190 5.67 -1.27 8.74
CA VAL A 190 6.21 -2.63 8.82
C VAL A 190 6.14 -3.07 10.28
N ASN A 191 5.13 -3.85 10.64
CA ASN A 191 4.89 -4.21 12.05
C ASN A 191 5.61 -5.49 12.49
N THR A 192 6.31 -6.16 11.58
CA THR A 192 7.02 -7.42 11.86
C THR A 192 8.43 -7.33 11.28
N MET A 193 9.43 -7.42 12.15
CA MET A 193 10.82 -7.51 11.74
C MET A 193 11.12 -8.93 11.28
N SER A 194 11.87 -9.09 10.18
CA SER A 194 12.25 -10.43 9.72
C SER A 194 13.19 -11.12 10.73
N PRO A 195 13.02 -12.44 10.96
CA PRO A 195 13.94 -13.22 11.79
C PRO A 195 15.31 -13.42 11.13
N CYS A 196 15.43 -13.15 9.81
CA CYS A 196 16.69 -13.27 9.08
C CYS A 196 17.50 -11.97 9.16
N ILE A 197 18.76 -12.08 9.59
CA ILE A 197 19.68 -10.94 9.69
C ILE A 197 19.93 -10.28 8.33
N HIS A 198 20.08 -11.06 7.26
CA HIS A 198 20.32 -10.54 5.90
C HIS A 198 19.11 -9.74 5.37
N CYS A 199 17.90 -10.21 5.64
CA CYS A 199 16.67 -9.50 5.32
C CYS A 199 16.55 -8.24 6.18
N ARG A 200 16.80 -8.32 7.49
CA ARG A 200 16.79 -7.15 8.38
C ARG A 200 17.77 -6.07 7.93
N ASP A 201 18.99 -6.44 7.57
CA ASP A 201 20.00 -5.48 7.08
C ASP A 201 19.62 -4.93 5.70
N ASN A 202 18.96 -5.73 4.85
CA ASN A 202 18.36 -5.24 3.61
C ASN A 202 17.28 -4.20 3.88
N TYR A 203 16.40 -4.48 4.84
CA TYR A 203 15.29 -3.61 5.19
C TYR A 203 15.80 -2.31 5.81
N GLY A 204 16.76 -2.40 6.74
CA GLY A 204 17.42 -1.24 7.34
C GLY A 204 18.14 -0.39 6.28
N SER A 205 18.85 -1.01 5.35
CA SER A 205 19.50 -0.29 4.24
C SER A 205 18.47 0.34 3.30
N ALA A 206 17.41 -0.40 2.96
CA ALA A 206 16.32 0.09 2.12
C ALA A 206 15.62 1.29 2.74
N LEU A 207 15.34 1.28 4.05
CA LEU A 207 14.72 2.40 4.78
C LEU A 207 15.61 3.66 4.76
N ASN A 208 16.93 3.51 4.75
CA ASN A 208 17.89 4.62 4.72
C ASN A 208 18.32 5.05 3.30
N ASP A 209 17.90 4.33 2.24
CA ASP A 209 18.26 4.62 0.85
C ASP A 209 17.51 5.83 0.26
N LEU A 210 18.17 6.98 0.06
CA LEU A 210 17.51 8.19 -0.44
C LEU A 210 16.98 8.08 -1.88
N THR A 211 17.34 7.02 -2.63
CA THR A 211 16.84 6.78 -3.97
C THR A 211 15.51 6.02 -3.90
N VAL A 212 14.39 6.71 -4.11
CA VAL A 212 13.02 6.15 -4.08
C VAL A 212 12.76 5.15 -5.24
N GLY A 213 13.81 4.78 -5.99
CA GLY A 213 13.80 3.70 -6.98
C GLY A 213 15.08 3.65 -7.80
N VAL A 214 15.78 2.51 -7.77
CA VAL A 214 15.80 1.46 -8.80
C VAL A 214 16.13 0.17 -8.04
N SER A 215 15.27 -0.85 -8.07
CA SER A 215 15.47 -2.10 -7.32
C SER A 215 16.49 -3.03 -8.00
N ASN A 216 17.71 -2.55 -8.22
CA ASN A 216 18.80 -3.33 -8.80
C ASN A 216 19.97 -3.50 -7.82
N LEU A 217 19.72 -3.45 -6.51
CA LEU A 217 20.71 -3.98 -5.57
C LEU A 217 20.70 -5.50 -5.70
N ALA A 218 21.61 -6.02 -6.53
CA ALA A 218 22.02 -7.40 -6.46
C ALA A 218 22.45 -7.66 -5.01
N LYS A 219 21.73 -8.54 -4.32
CA LYS A 219 22.15 -9.05 -3.02
C LYS A 219 22.65 -10.47 -3.17
N ASP A 220 23.85 -10.69 -2.64
CA ASP A 220 24.25 -11.96 -2.07
C ASP A 220 23.40 -12.21 -0.81
N GLY A 221 22.89 -13.43 -0.66
CA GLY A 221 21.80 -13.77 0.27
C GLY A 221 20.82 -14.81 -0.28
N ARG A 222 20.98 -15.23 -1.55
CA ARG A 222 20.30 -16.41 -2.12
C ARG A 222 20.86 -17.73 -1.58
N ASP A 223 21.31 -17.78 -0.33
CA ASP A 223 22.03 -18.93 0.25
C ASP A 223 21.16 -20.16 0.44
N TYR A 224 19.84 -19.99 0.40
CA TYR A 224 18.85 -21.05 0.37
C TYR A 224 18.51 -21.54 -1.06
N LEU A 225 18.95 -20.81 -2.11
CA LEU A 225 18.93 -21.29 -3.48
C LEU A 225 20.32 -21.83 -3.81
N PRO A 226 20.44 -23.09 -4.25
CA PRO A 226 21.72 -23.65 -4.60
C PRO A 226 22.38 -22.80 -5.70
N PRO A 227 23.72 -22.68 -5.69
CA PRO A 227 24.44 -22.13 -6.83
C PRO A 227 24.15 -22.99 -8.06
N VAL A 228 24.42 -22.43 -9.24
CA VAL A 228 24.38 -23.24 -10.46
C VAL A 228 25.44 -24.31 -10.31
N GLU A 229 25.06 -25.59 -10.36
CA GLU A 229 26.05 -26.65 -10.56
C GLU A 229 26.65 -26.42 -11.94
N GLU A 230 27.88 -25.92 -11.97
CA GLU A 230 28.68 -25.94 -13.19
C GLU A 230 28.85 -27.40 -13.57
N SER A 231 28.25 -27.78 -14.68
CA SER A 231 28.43 -29.10 -15.27
C SER A 231 29.85 -29.11 -15.82
N SER A 232 30.77 -29.67 -15.03
CA SER A 232 32.10 -30.07 -15.48
C SER A 232 32.02 -31.20 -16.49
#